data_AF-V5G8V3-F1
#
_entry.id   AF-V5G8V3-F1
#
_cell.length_a   1.000
_cell.length_b   1.000
_cell.length_c   1.000
_cell.angle_alpha   90.00
_cell.angle_beta   90.00
_cell.angle_gamma   90.00
#
_symmetry.space_group_name_H-M   'P 1'
#
loop_
_entity.id
_entity.type
_entity.pdbx_description
1 polymer ?
#
loop_
_entity_poly.entity_id
_entity_poly.type
_entity_poly.pdbx_seq_one_letter_code
_entity_poly.pdbx_strand_id
1 'polypeptide(L)'
;MRLGLTQLDPLTIYRTSSIPQYALPDLANTGTSWIYGISKAHNSVFEYDNDNGKQYIRTGAKQLLSKNIIKTCRGTIPLSLLKPIRSPSEDILPTDMGSRIGVMYVPTDEEQADMHYIINGEDQGACVKRIPFTKAPLHVVVDVYGTTKKVRIIQLYVVPSLQAACRDAILQHITKKAVSSLPLPKLLKEYLLYQT
;
A
#
# COMPACT_ATOMS: atom_id res chain seq x y z
N MET A 1 15.94 4.71 -0.12
CA MET A 1 15.32 3.38 -0.33
C MET A 1 14.79 3.27 -1.76
N ARG A 2 14.55 2.04 -2.25
CA ARG A 2 13.77 1.81 -3.46
C ARG A 2 12.55 0.95 -3.12
N LEU A 3 11.48 1.16 -3.87
CA LEU A 3 10.20 0.48 -3.71
C LEU A 3 9.68 0.09 -5.09
N GLY A 4 8.91 -0.97 -5.18
CA GLY A 4 8.35 -1.42 -6.44
C GLY A 4 7.50 -2.68 -6.35
N LEU A 5 7.15 -3.20 -7.51
CA LEU A 5 6.43 -4.46 -7.68
C LEU A 5 7.26 -5.44 -8.53
N THR A 6 7.10 -6.74 -8.30
CA THR A 6 7.73 -7.81 -9.07
C THR A 6 6.77 -8.98 -9.26
N GLN A 7 6.87 -9.69 -10.39
CA GLN A 7 6.17 -10.96 -10.60
C GLN A 7 6.99 -12.17 -10.13
N LEU A 8 8.21 -11.96 -9.66
CA LEU A 8 9.03 -13.02 -9.11
C LEU A 8 8.49 -13.44 -7.74
N ASP A 9 8.26 -14.74 -7.58
CA ASP A 9 7.79 -15.29 -6.30
C ASP A 9 8.92 -15.24 -5.26
N PRO A 10 8.76 -14.49 -4.15
CA PRO A 10 9.80 -14.33 -3.14
C PRO A 10 10.22 -15.65 -2.48
N LEU A 11 9.33 -16.64 -2.38
CA LEU A 11 9.68 -17.96 -1.84
C LEU A 11 10.60 -18.73 -2.78
N THR A 12 10.33 -18.66 -4.08
CA THR A 12 11.19 -19.25 -5.11
C THR A 12 12.58 -18.61 -5.09
N ILE A 13 12.67 -17.27 -5.12
CA ILE A 13 13.97 -16.56 -5.12
C ILE A 13 14.79 -16.89 -3.85
N TYR A 14 14.12 -17.01 -2.70
CA TYR A 14 14.77 -17.41 -1.44
C TYR A 14 15.34 -18.83 -1.53
N ARG A 15 14.57 -19.80 -2.04
CA ARG A 15 14.99 -21.21 -2.14
C ARG A 15 16.15 -21.42 -3.11
N THR A 16 16.16 -20.69 -4.21
CA THR A 16 17.23 -20.78 -5.23
C THR A 16 18.45 -19.94 -4.89
N SER A 17 18.42 -19.18 -3.78
CA SER A 17 19.49 -18.23 -3.40
C SER A 17 19.84 -17.26 -4.54
N SER A 18 18.87 -16.93 -5.39
CA SER A 18 19.04 -16.10 -6.58
C SER A 18 18.57 -14.66 -6.35
N ILE A 19 18.58 -14.20 -5.09
CA ILE A 19 18.28 -12.81 -4.76
C ILE A 19 19.45 -11.97 -5.27
N PRO A 20 19.24 -11.05 -6.22
CA PRO A 20 20.32 -10.19 -6.70
C PRO A 20 20.80 -9.25 -5.59
N GLN A 21 22.04 -8.79 -5.73
CA GLN A 21 22.63 -7.88 -4.74
C GLN A 21 21.89 -6.53 -4.68
N TYR A 22 21.37 -6.05 -5.81
CA TYR A 22 20.66 -4.78 -5.90
C TYR A 22 19.30 -4.90 -6.56
N ALA A 23 18.31 -4.14 -6.08
CA ALA A 23 17.02 -4.07 -6.76
C ALA A 23 17.11 -3.33 -8.11
N LEU A 24 18.04 -2.36 -8.21
CA LEU A 24 18.38 -1.67 -9.45
C LEU A 24 19.89 -1.75 -9.71
N PRO A 25 20.32 -2.10 -10.94
CA PRO A 25 19.48 -2.43 -12.09
C PRO A 25 19.03 -3.90 -12.11
N ASP A 26 19.64 -4.77 -11.31
CA ASP A 26 19.59 -6.23 -11.48
C ASP A 26 18.16 -6.80 -11.52
N LEU A 27 17.34 -6.48 -10.50
CA LEU A 27 15.97 -6.99 -10.43
C LEU A 27 15.09 -6.36 -11.52
N ALA A 28 15.23 -5.06 -11.80
CA ALA A 28 14.47 -4.40 -12.88
C ALA A 28 14.81 -4.96 -14.28
N ASN A 29 16.06 -5.33 -14.53
CA ASN A 29 16.51 -5.89 -15.80
C ASN A 29 15.92 -7.29 -16.09
N THR A 30 15.28 -7.94 -15.12
CA THR A 30 14.53 -9.19 -15.36
C THR A 30 13.29 -9.01 -16.23
N GLY A 31 12.87 -7.77 -16.50
CA GLY A 31 11.69 -7.45 -17.30
C GLY A 31 10.35 -7.74 -16.62
N THR A 32 10.37 -8.27 -15.40
CA THR A 32 9.20 -8.64 -14.60
C THR A 32 9.16 -7.90 -13.26
N SER A 33 9.99 -6.86 -13.11
CA SER A 33 10.08 -6.06 -11.90
C SER A 33 10.14 -4.57 -12.23
N TRP A 34 9.36 -3.77 -11.52
CA TRP A 34 9.19 -2.34 -11.71
C TRP A 34 9.50 -1.61 -10.42
N ILE A 35 10.70 -0.99 -10.34
CA ILE A 35 11.26 -0.48 -9.08
C ILE A 35 11.78 0.94 -9.31
N TYR A 36 11.47 1.86 -8.38
CA TYR A 36 11.97 3.23 -8.41
C TYR A 36 12.62 3.63 -7.08
N GLY A 37 13.58 4.56 -7.16
CA GLY A 37 14.16 5.20 -5.99
C GLY A 37 13.19 6.22 -5.40
N ILE A 38 12.96 6.15 -4.08
CA ILE A 38 12.23 7.18 -3.35
C ILE A 38 13.25 8.19 -2.81
N SER A 39 13.13 9.44 -3.25
CA SER A 39 14.03 10.54 -2.91
C SER A 39 13.40 11.53 -1.93
N LYS A 40 14.20 12.48 -1.42
CA LYS A 40 13.71 13.52 -0.49
C LYS A 40 12.95 14.67 -1.17
N ALA A 41 13.18 14.92 -2.46
CA ALA A 41 12.70 16.15 -3.12
C ALA A 41 11.95 15.92 -4.44
N HIS A 42 11.99 14.70 -5.00
CA HIS A 42 11.45 14.43 -6.34
C HIS A 42 10.84 13.03 -6.38
N ASN A 43 9.54 12.93 -6.07
CA ASN A 43 8.77 11.69 -6.20
C ASN A 43 7.45 11.86 -6.98
N SER A 44 7.12 13.09 -7.37
CA SER A 44 5.98 13.36 -8.23
C SER A 44 6.25 12.80 -9.62
N VAL A 45 5.36 11.93 -10.09
CA VAL A 45 5.43 11.41 -11.45
C VAL A 45 4.90 12.50 -12.39
N PHE A 46 5.80 13.04 -13.22
CA PHE A 46 5.42 13.92 -14.30
C PHE A 46 5.19 13.09 -15.56
N GLU A 47 3.99 13.16 -16.14
CA GLU A 47 3.80 12.69 -17.51
C GLU A 47 4.26 13.81 -18.44
N TYR A 48 5.18 13.48 -19.35
CA TYR A 48 5.52 14.35 -20.47
C TYR A 48 4.73 13.88 -21.66
N ASP A 49 3.75 14.66 -22.09
CA ASP A 49 3.14 14.50 -23.40
C ASP A 49 3.92 15.35 -24.42
N ASN A 50 4.07 14.81 -25.62
CA ASN A 50 4.78 15.47 -26.72
C ASN A 50 3.79 15.70 -27.85
N ASP A 51 3.15 16.87 -27.87
CA ASP A 51 2.29 17.28 -28.99
C ASP A 51 2.92 18.50 -29.69
N ASN A 52 3.12 18.36 -30.99
CA ASN A 52 3.70 19.37 -31.88
C ASN A 52 4.98 20.06 -31.37
N GLY A 53 5.88 19.31 -30.71
CA GLY A 53 7.20 19.80 -30.28
C GLY A 53 7.19 20.69 -29.03
N LYS A 54 6.06 20.79 -28.31
CA LYS A 54 5.99 21.44 -27.00
C LYS A 54 5.78 20.39 -25.92
N GLN A 55 6.74 20.25 -25.01
CA GLN A 55 6.58 19.42 -23.81
C GLN A 55 5.67 20.13 -22.82
N TYR A 56 4.62 19.44 -22.39
CA TYR A 56 3.77 19.90 -21.28
C TYR A 56 3.74 18.85 -20.19
N ILE A 57 3.77 19.35 -18.94
CA ILE A 57 3.63 18.54 -17.74
C ILE A 57 2.15 18.19 -17.62
N ARG A 58 1.81 16.94 -17.96
CA ARG A 58 0.50 16.40 -17.62
C ARG A 58 0.64 15.79 -16.23
N THR A 59 -0.09 16.34 -15.27
CA THR A 59 -0.24 15.68 -13.97
C THR A 59 -0.97 14.38 -14.25
N GLY A 60 -0.23 13.27 -14.30
CA GLY A 60 -0.79 11.95 -14.61
C GLY A 60 -2.00 11.70 -13.74
N ALA A 61 -3.02 11.05 -14.28
CA ALA A 61 -4.35 10.93 -13.72
C ALA A 61 -4.29 10.53 -12.23
N LYS A 62 -4.18 11.53 -11.34
CA LYS A 62 -4.22 11.32 -9.90
C LYS A 62 -5.58 10.69 -9.67
N GLN A 63 -5.62 9.51 -9.06
CA GLN A 63 -6.90 8.91 -8.73
C GLN A 63 -7.66 9.97 -7.94
N LEU A 64 -8.81 10.41 -8.48
CA LEU A 64 -9.53 11.59 -8.00
C LEU A 64 -9.76 11.41 -6.51
N LEU A 65 -8.92 12.03 -5.67
CA LEU A 65 -8.95 11.87 -4.22
C LEU A 65 -10.31 12.40 -3.79
N SER A 66 -11.26 11.49 -3.55
CA SER A 66 -12.58 11.83 -3.05
C SER A 66 -12.41 12.23 -1.59
N LYS A 67 -11.98 13.49 -1.40
CA LYS A 67 -11.70 14.31 -0.22
C LYS A 67 -11.05 13.70 1.04
N ASN A 68 -11.03 12.39 1.29
CA ASN A 68 -10.39 11.77 2.46
C ASN A 68 -10.11 10.26 2.39
N ILE A 69 -10.30 9.60 1.23
CA ILE A 69 -10.10 8.14 1.08
C ILE A 69 -9.28 7.81 -0.18
N ILE A 70 -8.54 6.70 -0.12
CA ILE A 70 -7.89 6.06 -1.28
C ILE A 70 -8.63 4.78 -1.62
N LYS A 71 -8.88 4.55 -2.92
CA LYS A 71 -9.51 3.33 -3.41
C LYS A 71 -8.43 2.37 -3.91
N THR A 72 -8.45 1.17 -3.38
CA THR A 72 -7.56 0.07 -3.78
C THR A 72 -8.38 -1.08 -4.33
N CYS A 73 -7.73 -2.06 -4.96
CA CYS A 73 -8.37 -3.30 -5.38
C CYS A 73 -8.93 -4.14 -4.22
N ARG A 74 -8.60 -3.82 -2.96
CA ARG A 74 -9.08 -4.51 -1.75
C ARG A 74 -10.02 -3.69 -0.88
N GLY A 75 -10.49 -2.54 -1.39
CA GLY A 75 -11.42 -1.66 -0.68
C GLY A 75 -10.87 -0.25 -0.47
N THR A 76 -11.49 0.48 0.46
CA THR A 76 -11.17 1.89 0.74
C THR A 76 -10.29 2.02 1.98
N ILE A 77 -9.30 2.92 1.91
CA ILE A 77 -8.40 3.24 3.02
C ILE A 77 -8.57 4.72 3.39
N PRO A 78 -8.88 5.05 4.66
CA PRO A 78 -8.86 6.43 5.13
C PRO A 78 -7.46 7.05 5.00
N LEU A 79 -7.38 8.26 4.46
CA LEU A 79 -6.12 8.99 4.29
C LEU A 79 -5.37 9.20 5.62
N SER A 80 -6.10 9.30 6.74
CA SER A 80 -5.52 9.43 8.08
C SER A 80 -4.59 8.27 8.44
N LEU A 81 -4.86 7.04 7.98
CA LEU A 81 -4.00 5.88 8.23
C LEU A 81 -2.71 5.89 7.38
N LEU A 82 -2.75 6.64 6.28
CA LEU A 82 -1.66 6.80 5.32
C LEU A 82 -0.84 8.06 5.60
N LYS A 83 -1.23 8.86 6.59
CA LYS A 83 -0.48 10.01 7.05
C LYS A 83 0.43 9.64 8.25
N PRO A 84 1.57 10.33 8.41
CA PRO A 84 2.35 10.28 9.64
C PRO A 84 1.48 10.64 10.86
N ILE A 85 1.84 10.12 12.04
CA ILE A 85 1.13 10.38 13.32
C ILE A 85 1.56 11.75 13.91
N ARG A 86 2.49 12.47 13.28
CA ARG A 86 3.03 13.75 13.76
C ARG A 86 2.10 14.93 13.42
N SER A 87 2.32 16.05 14.12
CA SER A 87 1.57 17.29 13.97
C SER A 87 1.51 17.78 12.52
N PRO A 88 0.35 18.28 12.03
CA PRO A 88 0.15 18.70 10.62
C PRO A 88 1.03 19.85 10.13
N SER A 89 1.84 20.46 11.01
CA SER A 89 2.60 21.70 10.76
C SER A 89 4.05 21.48 10.34
N GLU A 90 4.53 20.23 10.29
CA GLU A 90 5.88 19.92 9.82
C GLU A 90 5.81 19.26 8.44
N ASP A 91 6.41 19.91 7.44
CA ASP A 91 6.63 19.33 6.11
C ASP A 91 7.62 18.16 6.24
N ILE A 92 7.09 16.96 6.42
CA ILE A 92 7.88 15.74 6.54
C ILE A 92 8.28 15.23 5.15
N LEU A 93 9.58 15.03 4.93
CA LEU A 93 10.06 14.56 3.64
C LEU A 93 9.69 13.08 3.44
N PRO A 94 9.56 12.62 2.18
CA PRO A 94 9.12 11.26 1.87
C PRO A 94 9.89 10.14 2.57
N THR A 95 11.19 10.33 2.82
CA THR A 95 12.06 9.33 3.47
C THR A 95 12.39 9.61 4.94
N ASP A 96 11.77 10.63 5.55
CA ASP A 96 12.02 10.97 6.95
C ASP A 96 11.40 9.95 7.92
N MET A 97 11.87 9.97 9.16
CA MET A 97 11.39 9.07 10.19
C MET A 97 9.91 9.34 10.49
N GLY A 98 9.07 8.32 10.27
CA GLY A 98 7.63 8.40 10.47
C GLY A 98 6.82 8.57 9.18
N SER A 99 7.48 8.83 8.05
CA SER A 99 6.84 8.88 6.73
C SER A 99 6.16 7.56 6.39
N ARG A 100 5.06 7.66 5.67
CA ARG A 100 4.24 6.54 5.21
C ARG A 100 4.35 6.45 3.71
N ILE A 101 4.96 5.37 3.23
CA ILE A 101 5.11 5.09 1.80
C ILE A 101 4.35 3.81 1.49
N GLY A 102 3.49 3.85 0.48
CA GLY A 102 2.77 2.70 -0.07
C GLY A 102 3.04 2.57 -1.57
N VAL A 103 2.91 1.33 -2.07
CA VAL A 103 2.84 1.02 -3.50
C VAL A 103 1.54 0.27 -3.75
N MET A 104 0.86 0.62 -4.82
CA MET A 104 -0.34 -0.08 -5.28
C MET A 104 -0.33 -0.16 -6.81
N TYR A 105 -1.22 -0.98 -7.36
CA TYR A 105 -1.55 -0.92 -8.78
C TYR A 105 -3.04 -0.61 -8.93
N VAL A 106 -3.37 0.08 -10.01
CA VAL A 106 -4.73 0.44 -10.40
C VAL A 106 -4.98 -0.19 -11.76
N PRO A 107 -5.87 -1.20 -11.88
CA PRO A 107 -6.22 -1.78 -13.17
C PRO A 107 -6.68 -0.71 -14.15
N THR A 108 -6.09 -0.72 -15.35
CA THR A 108 -6.46 0.18 -16.46
C THR A 108 -7.37 -0.51 -17.47
N ASP A 109 -7.18 -1.82 -17.64
CA ASP A 109 -8.01 -2.71 -18.44
C ASP A 109 -8.05 -4.12 -17.81
N GLU A 110 -8.47 -5.14 -18.57
CA GLU A 110 -8.61 -6.52 -18.09
C GLU A 110 -7.27 -7.22 -17.81
N GLU A 111 -6.17 -6.79 -18.42
CA GLU A 111 -4.86 -7.45 -18.31
C GLU A 111 -3.75 -6.56 -17.74
N GLN A 112 -3.95 -5.25 -17.80
CA GLN A 112 -2.95 -4.23 -17.50
C GLN A 112 -3.39 -3.35 -16.33
N ALA A 113 -2.39 -2.87 -15.60
CA ALA A 113 -2.55 -1.92 -14.52
C ALA A 113 -1.47 -0.85 -14.56
N ASP A 114 -1.74 0.27 -13.91
CA ASP A 114 -0.74 1.31 -13.64
C ASP A 114 -0.29 1.20 -12.18
N MET A 115 1.02 1.25 -11.94
CA MET A 115 1.61 1.27 -10.60
C MET A 115 1.60 2.71 -10.07
N HIS A 116 1.18 2.88 -8.82
CA HIS A 116 1.11 4.17 -8.13
C HIS A 116 1.88 4.10 -6.81
N TYR A 117 2.49 5.23 -6.43
CA TYR A 117 3.03 5.43 -5.09
C TYR A 117 2.12 6.31 -4.25
N ILE A 118 1.99 5.97 -2.98
CA ILE A 118 1.34 6.81 -1.99
C ILE A 118 2.43 7.29 -1.02
N ILE A 119 2.56 8.60 -0.86
CA ILE A 119 3.53 9.20 0.07
C ILE A 119 2.78 10.14 1.00
N ASN A 120 2.79 9.84 2.29
CA ASN A 120 2.18 10.66 3.35
C ASN A 120 0.72 11.03 3.06
N GLY A 121 -0.04 10.07 2.49
CA GLY A 121 -1.44 10.25 2.11
C GLY A 121 -1.67 10.94 0.76
N GLU A 122 -0.63 11.19 -0.03
CA GLU A 122 -0.75 11.70 -1.38
C GLU A 122 -0.42 10.63 -2.43
N ASP A 123 -1.35 10.37 -3.34
CA ASP A 123 -1.09 9.59 -4.56
C ASP A 123 -0.20 10.41 -5.52
N GLN A 124 0.97 9.85 -5.83
CA GLN A 124 1.97 10.45 -6.71
C GLN A 124 1.65 10.25 -8.20
N GLY A 125 0.59 9.49 -8.52
CA GLY A 125 0.19 9.16 -9.90
C GLY A 125 0.84 7.88 -10.44
N ALA A 126 0.52 7.57 -11.69
CA ALA A 126 0.95 6.36 -12.40
C ALA A 126 2.46 6.38 -12.73
N CYS A 127 3.30 5.88 -11.82
CA CYS A 127 4.75 5.85 -11.97
C CYS A 127 5.23 4.82 -13.00
N VAL A 128 4.47 3.74 -13.21
CA VAL A 128 4.72 2.76 -14.26
C VAL A 128 3.39 2.39 -14.88
N LYS A 129 3.34 2.39 -16.21
CA LYS A 129 2.12 2.10 -16.95
C LYS A 129 2.13 0.70 -17.55
N ARG A 130 0.94 0.13 -17.70
CA ARG A 130 0.73 -1.15 -18.41
C ARG A 130 1.59 -2.29 -17.85
N ILE A 131 1.55 -2.50 -16.54
CA ILE A 131 2.10 -3.70 -15.93
C ILE A 131 1.10 -4.86 -16.14
N PRO A 132 1.55 -6.05 -16.58
CA PRO A 132 0.67 -7.18 -16.88
C PRO A 132 0.26 -7.92 -15.59
N PHE A 133 -0.62 -7.31 -14.79
CA PHE A 133 -0.96 -7.77 -13.44
C PHE A 133 -1.69 -9.12 -13.38
N THR A 134 -2.28 -9.58 -14.49
CA THR A 134 -2.98 -10.88 -14.57
C THR A 134 -2.08 -12.04 -14.99
N LYS A 135 -0.91 -11.78 -15.60
CA LYS A 135 -0.02 -12.85 -16.08
C LYS A 135 0.65 -13.64 -14.97
N ALA A 136 0.90 -12.98 -13.83
CA ALA A 136 1.48 -13.59 -12.64
C ALA A 136 1.22 -12.71 -11.40
N PRO A 137 1.20 -13.29 -10.18
CA PRO A 137 1.00 -12.54 -8.95
C PRO A 137 2.07 -11.45 -8.73
N LEU A 138 1.62 -10.27 -8.30
CA LEU A 138 2.51 -9.16 -7.96
C LEU A 138 2.91 -9.20 -6.48
N HIS A 139 4.20 -9.11 -6.22
CA HIS A 139 4.82 -9.01 -4.91
C HIS A 139 5.49 -7.65 -4.74
N VAL A 140 5.57 -7.17 -3.50
CA VAL A 140 6.22 -5.89 -3.18
C VAL A 140 7.72 -6.10 -3.02
N VAL A 141 8.51 -5.22 -3.62
CA VAL A 141 9.97 -5.15 -3.44
C VAL A 141 10.31 -3.92 -2.61
N VAL A 142 11.02 -4.12 -1.49
CA VAL A 142 11.55 -3.03 -0.68
C VAL A 142 13.07 -3.19 -0.55
N ASP A 143 13.82 -2.27 -1.17
CA ASP A 143 15.28 -2.20 -1.06
C ASP A 143 15.66 -1.09 -0.08
N VAL A 144 16.07 -1.50 1.13
CA VAL A 144 16.47 -0.60 2.21
C VAL A 144 17.91 -0.15 1.99
N TYR A 145 18.05 0.90 1.19
CA TYR A 145 19.33 1.49 0.83
C TYR A 145 19.37 3.02 1.06
N GLY A 146 20.60 3.54 1.21
CA GLY A 146 20.90 4.97 1.28
C GLY A 146 20.62 5.57 2.65
N THR A 147 19.84 6.66 2.68
CA THR A 147 19.47 7.39 3.90
C THR A 147 18.47 6.62 4.79
N THR A 148 17.69 5.72 4.20
CA THR A 148 16.74 4.86 4.92
C THR A 148 17.47 3.65 5.49
N LYS A 149 17.41 3.45 6.81
CA LYS A 149 18.08 2.32 7.50
C LYS A 149 17.13 1.24 7.99
N LYS A 150 15.86 1.58 8.19
CA LYS A 150 14.84 0.66 8.71
C LYS A 150 13.49 1.02 8.12
N VAL A 151 12.69 0.00 7.81
CA VAL A 151 11.29 0.12 7.44
C VAL A 151 10.44 -0.75 8.37
N ARG A 152 9.15 -0.44 8.47
CA ARG A 152 8.17 -1.23 9.20
C ARG A 152 6.93 -1.37 8.34
N ILE A 153 6.48 -2.60 8.12
CA ILE A 153 5.21 -2.87 7.45
C ILE A 153 4.07 -2.49 8.41
N ILE A 154 3.14 -1.67 7.93
CA ILE A 154 1.91 -1.37 8.67
C ILE A 154 0.76 -2.13 8.01
N GLN A 155 0.07 -2.94 8.80
CA GLN A 155 -1.13 -3.63 8.37
C GLN A 155 -2.30 -2.63 8.34
N LEU A 156 -2.82 -2.31 7.15
CA LEU A 156 -3.93 -1.36 6.96
C LEU A 156 -5.28 -2.05 6.83
N TYR A 157 -5.32 -3.19 6.15
CA TYR A 157 -6.48 -4.08 6.17
C TYR A 157 -6.42 -4.82 7.49
N VAL A 158 -7.12 -4.29 8.48
CA VAL A 158 -7.41 -5.04 9.70
C VAL A 158 -8.26 -6.21 9.22
N VAL A 159 -7.64 -7.36 8.99
CA VAL A 159 -8.40 -8.61 9.05
C VAL A 159 -8.80 -8.69 10.52
N PRO A 160 -10.09 -8.49 10.87
CA PRO A 160 -10.49 -8.65 12.25
C PRO A 160 -9.99 -10.02 12.69
N SER A 161 -9.44 -10.12 13.90
CA SER A 161 -9.12 -11.44 14.44
C SER A 161 -10.40 -12.29 14.34
N LEU A 162 -10.27 -13.61 14.17
CA LEU A 162 -11.43 -14.49 14.15
C LEU A 162 -12.33 -14.20 15.37
N GLN A 163 -11.72 -13.91 16.52
CA GLN A 163 -12.39 -13.48 17.73
C GLN A 163 -13.21 -12.19 17.57
N ALA A 164 -12.65 -11.14 16.95
CA ALA A 164 -13.37 -9.90 16.66
C ALA A 164 -14.48 -10.09 15.61
N ALA A 165 -14.21 -10.86 14.55
CA ALA A 165 -15.20 -11.18 13.53
C ALA A 165 -16.39 -11.98 14.09
N CYS A 166 -16.11 -13.02 14.89
CA CYS A 166 -17.14 -13.79 15.60
C CYS A 166 -17.92 -12.92 16.57
N ARG A 167 -17.24 -12.00 17.28
CA ARG A 167 -17.91 -11.02 18.15
C ARG A 167 -18.88 -10.16 17.37
N ASP A 168 -18.45 -9.59 16.24
CA ASP A 168 -19.31 -8.72 15.42
C ASP A 168 -20.50 -9.50 14.87
N ALA A 169 -20.28 -10.73 14.40
CA ALA A 169 -21.37 -11.61 13.93
C ALA A 169 -22.39 -11.93 15.03
N ILE A 170 -21.94 -12.20 16.26
CA ILE A 170 -22.83 -12.43 17.42
C ILE A 170 -23.61 -11.14 17.73
N LEU A 171 -22.94 -9.99 17.78
CA LEU A 171 -23.57 -8.71 18.13
C LEU A 171 -24.52 -8.18 17.04
N GLN A 172 -24.41 -8.66 15.80
CA GLN A 172 -25.39 -8.38 14.74
C GLN A 172 -26.72 -9.10 14.95
N HIS A 173 -26.74 -10.19 15.70
CA HIS A 173 -27.94 -11.02 15.90
C HIS A 173 -28.46 -11.01 17.34
N ILE A 174 -27.74 -10.37 18.26
CA ILE A 174 -28.17 -10.25 19.65
C ILE A 174 -28.02 -8.81 20.15
N THR A 175 -28.91 -8.41 21.04
CA THR A 175 -28.75 -7.13 21.75
C THR A 175 -27.74 -7.28 22.89
N LYS A 176 -27.02 -6.20 23.25
CA LYS A 176 -26.06 -6.20 24.38
C LYS A 176 -26.68 -6.71 25.69
N LYS A 177 -27.97 -6.47 25.91
CA LYS A 177 -28.70 -6.95 27.10
C LYS A 177 -28.90 -8.47 27.12
N ALA A 178 -28.96 -9.10 25.94
CA ALA A 178 -29.11 -10.55 25.79
C ALA A 178 -27.78 -11.32 25.87
N VAL A 179 -26.63 -10.64 25.99
CA VAL A 179 -25.31 -11.31 26.08
C VAL A 179 -25.21 -12.16 27.35
N SER A 180 -25.85 -11.73 28.44
CA SER A 180 -25.83 -12.43 29.73
C SER A 180 -26.50 -13.80 29.68
N SER A 181 -27.51 -13.99 28.82
CA SER A 181 -28.27 -15.24 28.69
C SER A 181 -27.63 -16.26 27.74
N LEU A 182 -26.58 -15.88 27.00
CA LEU A 182 -25.88 -16.81 26.13
C LEU A 182 -25.21 -17.95 26.94
N PRO A 183 -25.15 -19.18 26.42
CA PRO A 183 -24.45 -20.30 27.05
C PRO A 183 -22.92 -20.19 26.82
N LEU A 184 -22.34 -19.02 27.08
CA LEU A 184 -20.92 -18.72 26.89
C LEU A 184 -20.19 -18.57 28.23
N PRO A 185 -18.90 -18.91 28.30
CA PRO A 185 -18.03 -18.58 29.43
C PRO A 185 -18.03 -17.08 29.77
N LYS A 186 -17.82 -16.76 31.06
CA LYS A 186 -17.83 -15.38 31.58
C LYS A 186 -16.88 -14.45 30.82
N LEU A 187 -15.65 -14.90 30.56
CA LEU A 187 -14.63 -14.18 29.79
C LEU A 187 -15.11 -13.77 28.38
N LEU A 188 -15.87 -14.63 27.69
CA LEU A 188 -16.40 -14.30 26.36
C LEU A 188 -17.58 -13.32 26.47
N LYS A 189 -18.43 -13.44 27.49
CA LYS A 189 -19.51 -12.47 27.74
C LYS A 189 -18.95 -11.08 28.03
N GLU A 190 -17.90 -10.99 28.84
CA GLU A 190 -17.19 -9.74 29.12
C GLU A 190 -16.56 -9.16 27.84
N TYR A 191 -15.91 -9.99 27.03
CA TYR A 191 -15.35 -9.57 25.75
C TYR A 191 -16.41 -9.03 24.77
N LEU A 192 -17.57 -9.66 24.67
CA LEU A 192 -18.68 -9.19 23.82
C LEU A 192 -19.18 -7.79 24.26
N LEU A 193 -19.18 -7.50 25.57
CA LEU A 193 -19.65 -6.25 26.15
C LEU A 193 -18.59 -5.11 26.15
N TYR A 194 -17.31 -5.45 26.00
CA TYR A 194 -16.19 -4.52 26.12
C TYR A 194 -16.16 -3.43 25.02
N GLN A 195 -16.15 -2.14 25.37
CA GLN A 195 -15.98 -1.05 24.39
C GLN A 195 -14.50 -0.73 24.16
N THR A 196 -14.05 -0.79 22.91
CA THR A 196 -12.79 -0.18 22.44
C THR A 196 -12.93 1.32 22.25
#